data_AF-A0A7K4FEY7-F1
#
_entry.id   AF-A0A7K4FEY7-F1
#
_cell.length_a   1.000
_cell.length_b   1.000
_cell.length_c   1.000
_cell.angle_alpha   90.00
_cell.angle_beta   90.00
_cell.angle_gamma   90.00
#
_symmetry.space_group_name_H-M   'P 1'
#
loop_
_entity.id
_entity.type
_entity.pdbx_description
1 polymer ?
#
loop_
_entity_poly.entity_id
_entity_poly.type
_entity_poly.pdbx_seq_one_letter_code
_entity_poly.pdbx_strand_id
1 'polypeptide(L)'
;MKDKEEIQKLIDEINFRKSNSKNYEKMKAVEISKELRDIMKFEQESFKKIEEFEKTEKNQELVQYAKMISKNTTGREIANIQEIYLKKIDEEFLNSG
;
A
#
# COMPACT_ATOMS: atom_id res chain seq x y z
N MET A 1 -3.14 -25.64 -7.21
CA MET A 1 -2.86 -24.91 -8.47
C MET A 1 -3.52 -23.54 -8.46
N LYS A 2 -4.83 -23.43 -8.16
CA LYS A 2 -5.51 -22.14 -8.02
C LYS A 2 -4.88 -21.19 -7.01
N ASP A 3 -4.64 -21.67 -5.79
CA ASP A 3 -4.08 -20.84 -4.71
C ASP A 3 -2.72 -20.23 -5.13
N LYS A 4 -1.87 -21.00 -5.82
CA LYS A 4 -0.54 -20.56 -6.27
C LYS A 4 -0.62 -19.44 -7.30
N GLU A 5 -1.63 -19.48 -8.16
CA GLU A 5 -1.90 -18.41 -9.13
C GLU A 5 -2.44 -17.16 -8.44
N GLU A 6 -3.23 -17.31 -7.36
CA GLU A 6 -3.81 -16.19 -6.62
C GLU A 6 -2.78 -15.45 -5.77
N ILE A 7 -1.89 -16.16 -5.08
CA ILE A 7 -0.81 -15.50 -4.34
C ILE A 7 0.20 -14.83 -5.27
N GLN A 8 0.46 -15.41 -6.46
CA GLN A 8 1.29 -14.77 -7.46
C GLN A 8 0.65 -13.49 -8.00
N LYS A 9 -0.66 -13.50 -8.27
CA LYS A 9 -1.40 -12.28 -8.64
C LYS A 9 -1.28 -11.19 -7.58
N LEU A 10 -1.42 -11.54 -6.30
CA LEU A 10 -1.25 -10.58 -5.21
C LEU A 10 0.18 -9.99 -5.19
N ILE A 11 1.20 -10.83 -5.39
CA ILE A 11 2.60 -10.37 -5.48
C ILE A 11 2.78 -9.40 -6.66
N ASP A 12 2.19 -9.73 -7.81
CA ASP A 12 2.27 -8.90 -9.01
C ASP A 12 1.56 -7.54 -8.80
N GLU A 13 0.40 -7.53 -8.13
CA GLU A 13 -0.31 -6.31 -7.74
C GLU A 13 0.54 -5.43 -6.81
N ILE A 14 1.18 -6.01 -5.79
CA ILE A 14 2.07 -5.29 -4.86
C ILE A 14 3.27 -4.69 -5.61
N ASN A 15 3.89 -5.46 -6.51
CA ASN A 15 5.06 -5.02 -7.29
C ASN A 15 4.69 -3.93 -8.30
N PHE A 16 3.52 -4.04 -8.94
CA PHE A 16 3.01 -3.01 -9.83
C PHE A 16 2.84 -1.69 -9.07
N ARG A 17 2.25 -1.74 -7.87
CA ARG A 17 2.08 -0.57 -7.03
C ARG A 17 3.41 0.08 -6.65
N LYS A 18 4.38 -0.73 -6.22
CA LYS A 18 5.75 -0.27 -5.93
C LYS A 18 6.39 0.47 -7.10
N SER A 19 6.12 0.03 -8.32
CA SER A 19 6.70 0.59 -9.56
C SER A 19 5.93 1.81 -10.07
N ASN A 20 4.65 1.95 -9.71
CA ASN A 20 3.75 3.00 -10.17
C ASN A 20 3.54 4.08 -9.10
N SER A 21 4.62 4.62 -8.54
CA SER A 21 4.56 5.65 -7.51
C SER A 21 4.02 6.96 -8.06
N LYS A 22 2.96 7.50 -7.45
CA LYS A 22 2.39 8.80 -7.80
C LYS A 22 3.28 9.94 -7.26
N ASN A 23 3.26 11.09 -7.95
CA ASN A 23 3.88 12.31 -7.45
C ASN A 23 2.88 13.07 -6.56
N TYR A 24 2.88 12.77 -5.26
CA TYR A 24 1.94 13.37 -4.30
C TYR A 24 2.20 14.87 -4.05
N GLU A 25 3.41 15.38 -4.31
CA GLU A 25 3.71 16.81 -4.12
C GLU A 25 2.88 17.72 -5.04
N LYS A 26 2.47 17.18 -6.20
CA LYS A 26 1.62 17.86 -7.19
C LYS A 26 0.13 17.77 -6.90
N MET A 27 -0.27 17.04 -5.85
CA MET A 27 -1.66 16.84 -5.46
C MET A 27 -2.09 17.83 -4.37
N LYS A 28 -3.38 18.12 -4.31
CA LYS A 28 -3.99 18.90 -3.20
C LYS A 28 -4.15 18.03 -1.95
N ALA A 29 -4.23 18.66 -0.79
CA ALA A 29 -4.44 17.95 0.48
C ALA A 29 -5.63 16.96 0.43
N VAL A 30 -6.76 17.37 -0.15
CA VAL A 30 -7.95 16.49 -0.28
C VAL A 30 -7.70 15.24 -1.13
N GLU A 31 -6.90 15.36 -2.20
CA GLU A 31 -6.55 14.24 -3.07
C GLU A 31 -5.60 13.29 -2.34
N ILE A 32 -4.60 13.83 -1.65
CA ILE A 32 -3.66 13.07 -0.83
C ILE A 32 -4.40 12.30 0.28
N SER A 33 -5.40 12.90 0.91
CA SER A 33 -6.24 12.22 1.92
C SER A 33 -6.98 10.99 1.36
N LYS A 34 -7.37 11.04 0.08
CA LYS A 34 -8.00 9.92 -0.61
C LYS A 34 -6.98 8.83 -0.91
N GLU A 35 -5.81 9.20 -1.45
CA GLU A 35 -4.72 8.27 -1.70
C GLU A 35 -4.27 7.55 -0.43
N LEU A 36 -4.19 8.26 0.70
CA LEU A 36 -3.87 7.67 2.01
C LEU A 36 -4.89 6.59 2.42
N ARG A 37 -6.19 6.85 2.23
CA ARG A 37 -7.23 5.85 2.52
C ARG A 37 -7.13 4.65 1.59
N ASP A 38 -6.86 4.88 0.30
CA ASP A 38 -6.75 3.82 -0.70
C ASP A 38 -5.53 2.92 -0.46
N ILE A 39 -4.39 3.46 -0.02
CA ILE A 39 -3.23 2.64 0.39
C ILE A 39 -3.52 1.82 1.65
N MET A 40 -4.14 2.41 2.67
CA MET A 40 -4.46 1.69 3.90
C MET A 40 -5.49 0.58 3.65
N LYS A 41 -6.48 0.82 2.79
CA LYS A 41 -7.44 -0.20 2.39
C LYS A 41 -6.76 -1.36 1.65
N PHE A 42 -5.89 -1.05 0.69
CA PHE A 42 -5.13 -2.06 -0.03
C PHE A 42 -4.23 -2.88 0.89
N GLU A 43 -3.56 -2.25 1.85
CA GLU A 43 -2.75 -2.94 2.87
C GLU A 43 -3.61 -3.93 3.65
N GLN A 44 -4.76 -3.48 4.15
CA GLN A 44 -5.67 -4.34 4.92
C GLN A 44 -6.20 -5.51 4.10
N GLU A 45 -6.61 -5.28 2.85
CA GLU A 45 -7.10 -6.32 1.94
C GLU A 45 -5.99 -7.32 1.58
N SER A 46 -4.76 -6.84 1.35
CA SER A 46 -3.60 -7.69 1.11
C SER A 46 -3.30 -8.59 2.30
N PHE A 47 -3.29 -8.04 3.52
CA PHE A 47 -3.06 -8.83 4.72
C PHE A 47 -4.13 -9.89 4.94
N LYS A 48 -5.41 -9.58 4.72
CA LYS A 48 -6.49 -10.57 4.79
C LYS A 48 -6.27 -11.74 3.83
N LYS A 49 -5.94 -11.45 2.57
CA LYS A 49 -5.64 -12.51 1.58
C LYS A 49 -4.41 -13.34 1.99
N ILE A 50 -3.37 -12.68 2.53
CA ILE A 50 -2.16 -13.37 2.99
C ILE A 50 -2.46 -14.29 4.17
N GLU A 51 -3.27 -13.86 5.14
CA GLU A 51 -3.72 -14.69 6.26
C GLU A 51 -4.57 -15.89 5.81
N GLU A 52 -5.33 -15.76 4.72
CA GLU A 52 -6.02 -16.89 4.09
C GLU A 52 -5.00 -17.86 3.47
N PHE A 53 -4.02 -17.35 2.71
CA PHE A 53 -2.96 -18.18 2.15
C PHE A 53 -2.09 -18.85 3.21
N GLU A 54 -1.83 -18.24 4.37
CA GLU A 54 -1.12 -18.90 5.47
C GLU A 54 -1.77 -20.23 5.87
N LYS A 55 -3.10 -20.36 5.71
CA LYS A 55 -3.87 -21.57 6.06
C LYS A 55 -3.99 -22.58 4.90
N THR A 56 -4.03 -22.10 3.66
CA THR A 56 -4.36 -22.93 2.49
C THR A 56 -3.14 -23.27 1.63
N GLU A 57 -2.12 -22.41 1.61
CA GLU A 57 -0.97 -22.59 0.74
C GLU A 57 0.06 -23.58 1.27
N LYS A 58 0.58 -24.40 0.36
CA LYS A 58 1.66 -25.34 0.69
C LYS A 58 3.02 -24.65 0.69
N ASN A 59 3.19 -23.62 -0.14
CA ASN A 59 4.44 -22.88 -0.22
C ASN A 59 4.45 -21.71 0.78
N GLN A 60 4.80 -22.02 2.02
CA GLN A 60 4.84 -21.03 3.10
C GLN A 60 5.92 -19.96 2.89
N GLU A 61 7.02 -20.26 2.20
CA GLU A 61 8.03 -19.26 1.84
C GLU A 61 7.45 -18.17 0.93
N LEU A 62 6.61 -18.56 -0.02
CA LEU A 62 5.92 -17.64 -0.92
C LEU A 62 4.93 -16.74 -0.15
N VAL A 63 4.25 -17.28 0.85
CA VAL A 63 3.37 -16.53 1.75
C VAL A 63 4.15 -15.51 2.57
N GLN A 64 5.28 -15.93 3.18
CA GLN A 64 6.14 -15.02 3.93
C GLN A 64 6.75 -13.93 3.02
N TYR A 65 7.12 -14.28 1.80
CA TYR A 65 7.58 -13.31 0.81
C TYR A 65 6.50 -12.27 0.49
N ALA A 66 5.26 -12.70 0.19
CA ALA A 66 4.13 -11.81 -0.05
C ALA A 66 3.87 -10.86 1.13
N LYS A 67 3.91 -11.39 2.37
CA LYS A 67 3.77 -10.62 3.62
C LYS A 67 4.83 -9.55 3.77
N MET A 68 6.09 -9.91 3.54
CA MET A 68 7.22 -8.99 3.63
C MET A 68 7.11 -7.87 2.60
N ILE A 69 6.87 -8.20 1.32
CA ILE A 69 6.81 -7.17 0.27
C ILE A 69 5.58 -6.26 0.41
N SER A 70 4.45 -6.80 0.89
CA SER A 70 3.23 -6.04 1.16
C SER A 70 3.54 -4.95 2.19
N LYS A 71 4.01 -5.35 3.38
CA LYS A 71 4.38 -4.44 4.48
C LYS A 71 5.40 -3.38 4.07
N ASN A 72 6.45 -3.79 3.36
CA ASN A 72 7.51 -2.86 2.94
C ASN A 72 7.01 -1.84 1.91
N THR A 73 6.17 -2.27 0.97
CA THR A 73 5.65 -1.40 -0.08
C THR A 73 4.63 -0.42 0.49
N THR A 74 3.64 -0.92 1.23
CA THR A 74 2.58 -0.08 1.80
C THR A 74 3.11 0.85 2.88
N GLY A 75 3.97 0.36 3.77
CA GLY A 75 4.57 1.18 4.82
C GLY A 75 5.39 2.35 4.27
N ARG A 76 6.18 2.11 3.21
CA ARG A 76 6.95 3.19 2.56
C ARG A 76 6.04 4.21 1.88
N GLU A 77 5.00 3.77 1.18
CA GLU A 77 4.06 4.67 0.51
C GLU A 77 3.26 5.50 1.52
N ILE A 78 2.75 4.88 2.59
CA ILE A 78 2.04 5.55 3.68
C ILE A 78 2.92 6.64 4.32
N ALA A 79 4.16 6.31 4.68
CA ALA A 79 5.07 7.27 5.31
C ALA A 79 5.32 8.49 4.41
N ASN A 80 5.54 8.26 3.12
CA ASN A 80 5.74 9.34 2.14
C ASN A 80 4.48 10.22 1.99
N ILE A 81 3.30 9.59 1.87
CA ILE A 81 2.03 10.31 1.79
C ILE A 81 1.78 11.14 3.05
N GLN A 82 2.02 10.59 4.23
CA GLN A 82 1.81 11.28 5.50
C GLN A 82 2.70 12.51 5.64
N GLU A 83 3.99 12.41 5.27
CA GLU A 83 4.91 13.55 5.30
C GLU A 83 4.44 14.69 4.37
N ILE A 84 4.05 14.34 3.13
CA ILE A 84 3.58 15.33 2.16
C ILE A 84 2.23 15.91 2.58
N TYR A 85 1.33 15.09 3.12
CA TYR A 85 0.01 15.52 3.56
C TYR A 85 0.10 16.56 4.68
N LEU A 86 0.98 16.35 5.67
CA LEU A 86 1.20 17.31 6.74
C LEU A 86 1.69 18.66 6.19
N LYS A 87 2.69 18.65 5.30
CA LYS A 87 3.17 19.88 4.64
C LYS A 87 2.05 20.60 3.89
N LYS A 88 1.21 19.87 3.17
CA LYS A 88 0.07 20.44 2.44
C LYS A 88 -1.00 21.02 3.35
N ILE A 89 -1.27 20.39 4.49
CA ILE A 89 -2.20 20.97 5.47
C ILE A 89 -1.64 22.28 6.01
N ASP A 90 -0.35 22.30 6.35
CA ASP A 90 0.32 23.50 6.85
C ASP A 90 0.25 24.65 5.83
N GLU A 91 0.54 24.36 4.55
CA GLU A 91 0.50 25.32 3.44
C GLU A 91 -0.93 25.81 3.10
N GLU A 92 -1.90 24.90 3.01
CA GLU A 92 -3.25 25.22 2.51
C GLU A 92 -4.16 25.81 3.60
N PHE A 93 -3.95 25.45 4.87
CA PHE A 93 -4.92 25.74 5.95
C PHE A 93 -4.34 26.45 7.17
N LEU A 94 -3.05 26.29 7.51
CA LEU A 94 -2.50 26.79 8.77
C LEU A 94 -1.60 28.03 8.61
N ASN A 95 -0.89 28.18 7.49
CA ASN A 95 -0.06 29.35 7.17
C ASN A 95 -0.82 30.44 6.38
N SER A 96 -2.15 30.34 6.32
CA SER A 96 -3.02 31.30 5.64
C SER A 96 -3.32 32.56 6.49
N GLY A 97 -2.56 32.80 7.56
CA GLY A 97 -2.73 33.88 8.54
C GLY A 97 -1.54 34.82 8.60
#